data_AF-A0A9X6YAM6-F1
#
_entry.id   AF-A0A9X6YAM6-F1
#
_cell.length_a   1.000
_cell.length_b   1.000
_cell.length_c   1.000
_cell.angle_alpha   90.00
_cell.angle_beta   90.00
_cell.angle_gamma   90.00
#
_symmetry.space_group_name_H-M   'P 1'
#
loop_
_entity.id
_entity.type
_entity.pdbx_description
1 polymer ?
#
loop_
_entity_poly.entity_id
_entity_poly.type
_entity_poly.pdbx_seq_one_letter_code
_entity_poly.pdbx_strand_id
1 'polypeptide(L)'
;MKKLNFVMLFLLIVMAGCSNYDTYIETGMQSLKDEKYSDATMWFEKAEKAKSGNEAKSYKEVAEKMDHGATALKDGKYLEAKDIANEVLQKKKDDALEKAVTSNAENMLQKAKDVEEKVNERVAKRRKVEEEGIDKIIKAVDSIDEVKEKEKKVSEALDKAEEAQAKIEAKKNK
;
A
#
# COMPACT_ATOMS: atom_id res chain seq x y z
N MET A 1 -35.62 -23.05 43.13
CA MET A 1 -36.40 -21.89 43.58
C MET A 1 -35.51 -20.65 43.56
N LYS A 2 -35.98 -19.60 42.89
CA LYS A 2 -35.36 -18.27 42.70
C LYS A 2 -34.99 -17.63 44.04
N LYS A 3 -33.93 -16.79 44.09
CA LYS A 3 -34.00 -15.33 44.36
C LYS A 3 -32.73 -14.61 43.84
N LEU A 4 -32.95 -13.61 42.99
CA LEU A 4 -32.00 -12.56 42.60
C LEU A 4 -31.61 -11.71 43.81
N ASN A 5 -30.43 -11.07 43.74
CA ASN A 5 -30.10 -9.72 44.23
C ASN A 5 -28.58 -9.54 44.11
N PHE A 6 -27.97 -8.43 43.70
CA PHE A 6 -28.42 -7.11 43.28
C PHE A 6 -27.13 -6.51 42.69
N VAL A 7 -27.00 -6.45 41.36
CA VAL A 7 -25.87 -5.73 40.73
C VAL A 7 -26.11 -4.26 41.01
N MET A 8 -25.27 -3.72 41.88
CA MET A 8 -25.29 -2.36 42.39
C MET A 8 -25.07 -1.38 41.23
N LEU A 9 -26.19 -0.98 40.64
CA LEU A 9 -26.38 0.21 39.83
C LEU A 9 -26.01 1.45 40.67
N PHE A 10 -24.80 1.95 40.49
CA PHE A 10 -24.33 3.26 40.97
C PHE A 10 -23.55 3.87 39.80
N LEU A 11 -23.76 5.09 39.33
CA LEU A 11 -24.65 6.19 39.65
C LEU A 11 -24.67 7.03 38.37
N LEU A 12 -25.83 7.19 37.74
CA LEU A 12 -26.11 8.34 36.90
C LEU A 12 -26.16 9.55 37.85
N ILE A 13 -25.08 10.32 37.95
CA ILE A 13 -25.10 11.62 38.62
C ILE A 13 -24.38 12.65 37.73
N VAL A 14 -25.24 13.46 37.11
CA VAL A 14 -25.14 14.92 36.92
C VAL A 14 -24.12 15.42 35.92
N MET A 15 -24.62 15.81 34.74
CA MET A 15 -24.20 17.05 34.07
C MET A 15 -25.43 17.75 33.49
N ALA A 16 -26.21 18.42 34.35
CA ALA A 16 -27.05 19.52 33.90
C ALA A 16 -26.12 20.74 33.72
N GLY A 17 -25.68 20.99 32.49
CA GLY A 17 -24.84 22.16 32.16
C GLY A 17 -24.05 22.10 30.86
N CYS A 18 -23.83 20.92 30.25
CA CYS A 18 -23.18 20.80 28.94
C CYS A 18 -24.22 20.89 27.83
N SER A 19 -23.98 21.74 26.83
CA SER A 19 -24.82 21.72 25.63
C SER A 19 -24.58 20.41 24.87
N ASN A 20 -25.56 19.91 24.11
CA ASN A 20 -25.36 18.74 23.25
C ASN A 20 -24.15 18.90 22.32
N TYR A 21 -23.82 20.14 21.95
CA TYR A 21 -22.63 20.48 21.17
C TYR A 21 -21.33 20.08 21.89
N ASP A 22 -21.15 20.49 23.15
CA ASP A 22 -19.91 20.25 23.89
C ASP A 22 -19.65 18.75 24.05
N THR A 23 -20.70 17.98 24.36
CA THR A 23 -20.62 16.50 24.43
C THR A 23 -20.23 15.89 23.09
N TYR A 24 -20.77 16.39 21.97
CA TYR A 24 -20.40 15.89 20.64
C TYR A 24 -18.95 16.23 20.28
N ILE A 25 -18.48 17.44 20.60
CA ILE A 25 -17.07 17.83 20.42
C ILE A 25 -16.15 16.92 21.24
N GLU A 26 -16.42 16.75 22.54
CA GLU A 26 -15.58 15.92 23.42
C GLU A 26 -15.54 14.46 22.96
N THR A 27 -16.70 13.90 22.59
CA THR A 27 -16.79 12.51 22.12
C THR A 27 -16.07 12.33 20.77
N GLY A 28 -16.18 13.29 19.86
CA GLY A 28 -15.45 13.29 18.60
C GLY A 28 -13.94 13.39 18.81
N MET A 29 -13.49 14.25 19.72
CA MET A 29 -12.08 14.40 20.08
C MET A 29 -11.51 13.14 20.73
N GLN A 30 -12.27 12.45 21.58
CA GLN A 30 -11.86 11.16 22.11
C GLN A 30 -11.77 10.11 21.00
N SER A 31 -12.72 10.10 20.07
CA SER A 31 -12.70 9.19 18.92
C SER A 31 -11.49 9.43 18.02
N LEU A 32 -11.07 10.69 17.81
CA LEU A 32 -9.82 11.02 17.11
C LEU A 32 -8.60 10.41 17.80
N LYS A 33 -8.49 10.57 19.13
CA LYS A 33 -7.38 10.02 19.92
C LYS A 33 -7.35 8.49 19.90
N ASP A 34 -8.52 7.86 19.86
CA ASP A 34 -8.67 6.41 19.74
C ASP A 34 -8.45 5.90 18.30
N GLU A 35 -8.06 6.76 17.35
CA GLU A 35 -7.92 6.46 15.92
C GLU A 35 -9.22 5.96 15.25
N LYS A 36 -10.40 6.26 15.85
CA LYS A 36 -11.73 5.94 15.31
C LYS A 36 -12.25 7.10 14.47
N TYR A 37 -11.62 7.33 13.32
CA TYR A 37 -11.85 8.53 12.51
C TYR A 37 -13.27 8.65 11.96
N SER A 38 -13.86 7.55 11.48
CA SER A 38 -15.27 7.54 11.04
C SER A 38 -16.25 7.92 12.17
N ASP A 39 -16.03 7.40 13.39
CA ASP A 39 -16.83 7.77 14.57
C ASP A 39 -16.64 9.25 14.91
N ALA A 40 -15.40 9.74 14.85
CA ALA A 40 -15.10 11.15 15.08
C ALA A 40 -15.84 12.07 14.09
N THR A 41 -15.81 11.73 12.79
CA THR A 41 -16.55 12.45 11.74
C THR A 41 -18.04 12.53 12.07
N MET A 42 -18.66 11.40 12.43
CA MET A 42 -20.08 11.36 12.81
C MET A 42 -20.37 12.28 14.00
N TRP A 43 -19.53 12.27 15.04
CA TRP A 43 -19.73 13.12 16.22
C TRP A 43 -19.58 14.60 15.90
N PHE A 44 -18.57 14.97 15.11
CA PHE A 44 -18.40 16.36 14.69
C PHE A 44 -19.51 16.83 13.75
N GLU A 45 -20.08 15.96 12.92
CA GLU A 45 -21.27 16.28 12.12
C GLU A 45 -22.49 16.56 13.01
N LYS A 46 -22.68 15.81 14.11
CA LYS A 46 -23.73 16.10 15.09
C LYS A 46 -23.48 17.43 15.79
N ALA A 47 -22.23 17.76 16.13
CA ALA A 47 -21.85 19.06 16.69
C ALA A 47 -22.16 20.20 15.70
N GLU A 48 -21.75 20.06 14.43
CA GLU A 48 -22.00 21.03 13.36
C GLU A 48 -23.51 21.32 13.18
N LYS A 49 -24.35 20.27 13.29
CA LYS A 49 -25.82 20.39 13.25
C LYS A 49 -26.41 21.05 14.51
N ALA A 50 -25.83 20.78 15.68
CA ALA A 50 -26.30 21.33 16.96
C ALA A 50 -25.98 22.82 17.10
N LYS A 51 -24.84 23.26 16.54
CA LYS A 51 -24.42 24.65 16.54
C LYS A 51 -23.57 24.90 15.30
N SER A 52 -24.04 25.80 14.43
CA SER A 52 -23.25 26.24 13.30
C SER A 52 -22.02 27.01 13.80
N GLY A 53 -20.84 26.48 13.50
CA GLY A 53 -19.57 27.04 13.93
C GLY A 53 -18.40 26.43 13.17
N ASN A 54 -17.31 27.19 13.05
CA ASN A 54 -16.14 26.78 12.28
C ASN A 54 -15.32 25.67 12.97
N GLU A 55 -15.43 25.54 14.29
CA GLU A 55 -14.69 24.54 15.09
C GLU A 55 -15.11 23.11 14.71
N ALA A 56 -16.38 22.72 14.95
CA ALA A 56 -16.89 21.40 14.61
C ALA A 56 -16.65 21.04 13.13
N LYS A 57 -16.82 22.02 12.23
CA LYS A 57 -16.55 21.84 10.80
C LYS A 57 -15.07 21.53 10.54
N SER A 58 -14.15 22.30 11.13
CA SER A 58 -12.70 22.06 10.99
C SER A 58 -12.30 20.70 11.54
N TYR A 59 -12.92 20.28 12.66
CA TYR A 59 -12.61 19.02 13.32
C TYR A 59 -13.08 17.84 12.48
N LYS A 60 -14.29 17.94 11.93
CA LYS A 60 -14.85 17.01 10.96
C LYS A 60 -13.95 16.87 9.72
N GLU A 61 -13.54 17.99 9.11
CA GLU A 61 -12.65 17.97 7.94
C GLU A 61 -11.32 17.24 8.22
N VAL A 62 -10.76 17.40 9.43
CA VAL A 62 -9.55 16.68 9.83
C VAL A 62 -9.83 15.19 10.06
N ALA A 63 -10.94 14.84 10.71
CA ALA A 63 -11.34 13.45 10.91
C ALA A 63 -11.56 12.72 9.58
N GLU A 64 -12.23 13.35 8.60
CA GLU A 64 -12.44 12.81 7.26
C GLU A 64 -11.11 12.54 6.53
N LYS A 65 -10.16 13.47 6.61
CA LYS A 65 -8.82 13.25 6.05
C LYS A 65 -8.11 12.08 6.70
N MET A 66 -8.14 12.00 8.03
CA MET A 66 -7.51 10.90 8.74
C MET A 66 -8.16 9.54 8.40
N ASP A 67 -9.49 9.51 8.22
CA ASP A 67 -10.20 8.31 7.77
C ASP A 67 -9.81 7.88 6.35
N HIS A 68 -9.72 8.85 5.43
CA HIS A 68 -9.24 8.63 4.07
C HIS A 68 -7.80 8.12 4.05
N GLY A 69 -6.91 8.72 4.84
CA GLY A 69 -5.51 8.29 4.95
C GLY A 69 -5.37 6.88 5.53
N ALA A 70 -6.18 6.54 6.53
CA ALA A 70 -6.23 5.20 7.09
C ALA A 70 -6.74 4.17 6.06
N THR A 71 -7.71 4.55 5.22
CA THR A 71 -8.21 3.72 4.11
C THR A 71 -7.15 3.57 3.02
N ALA A 72 -6.46 4.64 2.63
CA ALA A 72 -5.37 4.60 1.67
C ALA A 72 -4.24 3.65 2.12
N LEU A 73 -3.89 3.65 3.42
CA LEU A 73 -2.95 2.66 3.98
C LEU A 73 -3.43 1.22 3.84
N LYS A 74 -4.71 0.94 4.13
CA LYS A 74 -5.30 -0.40 3.99
C LYS A 74 -5.27 -0.87 2.53
N ASP A 75 -5.49 0.04 1.59
CA ASP A 75 -5.44 -0.21 0.15
C ASP A 75 -4.00 -0.30 -0.40
N GLY A 76 -2.97 -0.07 0.43
CA GLY A 76 -1.57 -0.02 0.02
C GLY A 76 -1.19 1.22 -0.78
N LYS A 77 -2.06 2.24 -0.85
CA LYS A 77 -1.84 3.52 -1.52
C LYS A 77 -0.99 4.44 -0.64
N TYR A 78 0.25 4.05 -0.40
CA TYR A 78 1.13 4.72 0.57
C TYR A 78 1.48 6.17 0.19
N LEU A 79 1.52 6.51 -1.10
CA LEU A 79 1.75 7.90 -1.54
C LEU A 79 0.58 8.80 -1.13
N GLU A 80 -0.66 8.37 -1.38
CA GLU A 80 -1.87 9.07 -0.97
C GLU A 80 -1.94 9.23 0.55
N ALA A 81 -1.62 8.17 1.30
CA ALA A 81 -1.55 8.24 2.76
C ALA A 81 -0.48 9.24 3.26
N LYS A 82 0.69 9.34 2.60
CA LYS A 82 1.72 10.34 2.93
C LYS A 82 1.23 11.76 2.68
N ASP A 83 0.60 11.99 1.55
CA ASP A 83 0.09 13.31 1.16
C ASP A 83 -0.99 13.78 2.14
N ILE A 84 -1.94 12.90 2.47
CA ILE A 84 -3.00 13.17 3.45
C ILE A 84 -2.41 13.48 4.83
N ALA A 85 -1.47 12.67 5.31
CA ALA A 85 -0.87 12.89 6.63
C ALA A 85 -0.10 14.22 6.69
N ASN A 86 0.65 14.56 5.64
CA ASN A 86 1.32 15.85 5.53
C ASN A 86 0.32 17.01 5.49
N GLU A 87 -0.79 16.86 4.76
CA GLU A 87 -1.85 17.86 4.72
C GLU A 87 -2.46 18.09 6.11
N VAL A 88 -2.72 17.02 6.86
CA VAL A 88 -3.22 17.12 8.23
C VAL A 88 -2.22 17.84 9.13
N LEU A 89 -0.93 17.55 9.04
CA LEU A 89 0.11 18.20 9.83
C LEU A 89 0.25 19.70 9.50
N GLN A 90 0.18 20.06 8.22
CA GLN A 90 0.34 21.44 7.75
C GLN A 90 -0.92 22.30 7.89
N LYS A 91 -2.12 21.69 7.97
CA LYS A 91 -3.37 22.43 8.14
C LYS A 91 -3.31 23.25 9.43
N LYS A 92 -3.71 24.52 9.38
CA LYS A 92 -3.89 25.34 10.57
C LYS A 92 -5.01 24.74 11.43
N LYS A 93 -4.70 24.50 12.70
CA LYS A 93 -5.59 23.90 13.70
C LYS A 93 -5.51 24.73 14.97
N ASP A 94 -6.45 24.53 15.88
CA ASP A 94 -6.26 24.96 17.26
C ASP A 94 -5.44 23.91 18.04
N ASP A 95 -4.96 24.31 19.22
CA ASP A 95 -4.09 23.49 20.06
C ASP A 95 -4.72 22.15 20.47
N ALA A 96 -6.04 22.11 20.66
CA ALA A 96 -6.73 20.91 21.10
C ALA A 96 -6.76 19.87 19.99
N LEU A 97 -7.16 20.29 18.78
CA LEU A 97 -7.16 19.45 17.59
C LEU A 97 -5.74 19.02 17.21
N GLU A 98 -4.78 19.95 17.24
CA GLU A 98 -3.38 19.65 16.94
C GLU A 98 -2.83 18.54 17.84
N LYS A 99 -2.99 18.68 19.17
CA LYS A 99 -2.57 17.65 20.13
C LYS A 99 -3.23 16.29 19.91
N ALA A 100 -4.47 16.26 19.44
CA ALA A 100 -5.20 15.02 19.22
C ALA A 100 -4.77 14.27 17.95
N VAL A 101 -4.28 14.98 16.92
CA VAL A 101 -4.05 14.38 15.60
C VAL A 101 -2.59 14.32 15.16
N THR A 102 -1.69 15.10 15.76
CA THR A 102 -0.28 15.14 15.34
C THR A 102 0.38 13.77 15.40
N SER A 103 0.31 13.08 16.56
CA SER A 103 0.91 11.75 16.70
C SER A 103 0.29 10.73 15.74
N ASN A 104 -1.02 10.83 15.50
CA ASN A 104 -1.72 9.94 14.59
C ASN A 104 -1.29 10.15 13.13
N ALA A 105 -1.12 11.41 12.70
CA ALA A 105 -0.64 11.75 11.37
C ALA A 105 0.84 11.38 11.19
N GLU A 106 1.69 11.58 12.20
CA GLU A 106 3.09 11.12 12.19
C GLU A 106 3.18 9.59 12.09
N ASN A 107 2.33 8.86 12.83
CA ASN A 107 2.26 7.41 12.75
C ASN A 107 1.78 6.96 11.36
N MET A 108 0.80 7.65 10.76
CA MET A 108 0.37 7.40 9.38
C MET A 108 1.52 7.59 8.38
N LEU A 109 2.33 8.64 8.52
CA LEU A 109 3.53 8.85 7.70
C LEU A 109 4.52 7.70 7.84
N GLN A 110 4.76 7.24 9.07
CA GLN A 110 5.69 6.14 9.30
C GLN A 110 5.19 4.84 8.69
N LYS A 111 3.93 4.47 8.92
CA LYS A 111 3.29 3.30 8.31
C LYS A 111 3.37 3.35 6.78
N ALA A 112 3.17 4.52 6.19
CA ALA A 112 3.27 4.69 4.74
C ALA A 112 4.70 4.49 4.22
N LYS A 113 5.72 4.99 4.93
CA LYS A 113 7.13 4.74 4.60
C LYS A 113 7.49 3.25 4.68
N ASP A 114 6.98 2.55 5.69
CA ASP A 114 7.23 1.11 5.83
C ASP A 114 6.60 0.32 4.67
N VAL A 115 5.43 0.75 4.18
CA VAL A 115 4.80 0.16 2.99
C VAL A 115 5.61 0.47 1.73
N GLU A 116 6.06 1.72 1.56
CA GLU A 116 6.93 2.16 0.46
C GLU A 116 8.20 1.31 0.37
N GLU A 117 8.89 1.10 1.50
CA GLU A 117 10.09 0.27 1.58
C GLU A 117 9.81 -1.17 1.13
N LYS A 118 8.75 -1.79 1.65
CA LYS A 118 8.34 -3.16 1.25
C LYS A 118 8.00 -3.26 -0.24
N VAL A 119 7.38 -2.23 -0.81
CA VAL A 119 7.08 -2.19 -2.25
C VAL A 119 8.39 -2.09 -3.05
N ASN A 120 9.30 -1.21 -2.65
CA ASN A 120 10.60 -1.05 -3.32
C ASN A 120 11.44 -2.33 -3.26
N GLU A 121 11.47 -3.02 -2.12
CA GLU A 121 12.13 -4.33 -1.99
C GLU A 121 11.53 -5.38 -2.94
N ARG A 122 10.19 -5.45 -3.03
CA ARG A 122 9.51 -6.38 -3.93
C ARG A 122 9.81 -6.08 -5.39
N VAL A 123 9.83 -4.81 -5.78
CA VAL A 123 10.19 -4.36 -7.13
C VAL A 123 11.64 -4.72 -7.44
N ALA A 124 12.57 -4.46 -6.51
CA ALA A 124 13.97 -4.82 -6.68
C ALA A 124 14.17 -6.33 -6.83
N LYS A 125 13.47 -7.15 -6.03
CA LYS A 125 13.48 -8.62 -6.17
C LYS A 125 12.94 -9.08 -7.52
N ARG A 126 11.83 -8.51 -7.99
CA ARG A 126 11.26 -8.83 -9.32
C ARG A 126 12.23 -8.52 -10.44
N ARG A 127 12.85 -7.33 -10.43
CA ARG A 127 13.86 -6.94 -11.43
C ARG A 127 15.03 -7.92 -11.49
N LYS A 128 15.57 -8.35 -10.34
CA LYS A 128 16.64 -9.36 -10.30
C LYS A 128 16.23 -10.69 -10.93
N VAL A 129 15.02 -11.17 -10.61
CA VAL A 129 14.49 -12.41 -11.20
C VAL A 129 14.28 -12.28 -12.70
N GLU A 130 13.79 -11.13 -13.17
CA GLU A 130 13.61 -10.84 -14.59
C GLU A 130 14.97 -10.78 -15.33
N GLU A 131 15.97 -10.11 -14.77
CA GLU A 131 17.34 -10.05 -15.33
C GLU A 131 17.97 -11.45 -15.43
N GLU A 132 17.87 -12.27 -14.38
CA GLU A 132 18.35 -13.66 -14.39
C GLU A 132 17.59 -14.52 -15.42
N GLY A 133 16.30 -14.27 -15.60
CA GLY A 133 15.47 -14.94 -16.60
C GLY A 133 15.92 -14.59 -18.02
N ILE A 134 16.17 -13.31 -18.30
CA ILE A 134 16.67 -12.82 -19.59
C ILE A 134 18.04 -13.42 -19.91
N ASP A 135 18.96 -13.46 -18.94
CA ASP A 135 20.30 -14.06 -19.12
C ASP A 135 20.22 -15.55 -19.52
N LYS A 136 19.31 -16.31 -18.90
CA LYS A 136 19.08 -17.72 -19.27
C LYS A 136 18.55 -17.85 -20.70
N ILE A 137 17.69 -16.94 -21.14
CA ILE A 137 17.17 -16.94 -22.52
C ILE A 137 18.29 -16.63 -23.51
N ILE A 138 19.13 -15.63 -23.22
CA ILE A 138 20.29 -15.27 -24.07
C ILE A 138 21.21 -16.48 -24.24
N LYS A 139 21.60 -17.13 -23.14
CA LYS A 139 22.46 -18.33 -23.18
C LYS A 139 21.85 -19.48 -23.98
N ALA A 140 20.54 -19.66 -23.90
CA ALA A 140 19.84 -20.69 -24.67
C ALA A 140 19.85 -20.39 -26.17
N VAL A 141 19.68 -19.12 -26.56
CA VAL A 141 19.76 -18.68 -27.96
C VAL A 141 21.18 -18.84 -28.50
N ASP A 142 22.19 -18.38 -27.76
CA ASP A 142 23.59 -18.52 -28.17
C ASP A 142 23.96 -20.00 -28.39
N SER A 143 23.49 -20.90 -27.52
CA SER A 143 23.71 -22.34 -27.66
C SER A 143 23.07 -22.92 -28.95
N ILE A 144 21.91 -22.41 -29.36
CA ILE A 144 21.24 -22.83 -30.61
C ILE A 144 22.03 -22.35 -31.83
N ASP A 145 22.53 -21.11 -31.81
CA ASP A 145 23.31 -20.56 -32.92
C ASP A 145 24.64 -21.29 -33.08
N GLU A 146 25.30 -21.67 -31.98
CA GLU A 146 26.48 -22.54 -32.02
C GLU A 146 26.18 -23.91 -32.65
N VAL A 147 25.04 -24.52 -32.31
CA VAL A 147 24.63 -25.82 -32.89
C VAL A 147 24.35 -25.67 -34.38
N LYS A 148 23.63 -24.63 -34.81
CA LYS A 148 23.38 -24.35 -36.23
C LYS A 148 24.68 -24.16 -37.03
N GLU A 149 25.67 -23.48 -36.45
CA GLU A 149 26.95 -23.29 -37.12
C GLU A 149 27.71 -24.63 -37.27
N LYS A 150 27.66 -25.50 -36.25
CA LYS A 150 28.23 -26.85 -36.32
C LYS A 150 27.52 -27.71 -37.36
N GLU A 151 26.19 -27.69 -37.40
CA GLU A 151 25.39 -28.41 -38.41
C GLU A 151 25.75 -27.98 -39.83
N LYS A 152 25.90 -26.67 -40.08
CA LYS A 152 26.34 -26.15 -41.38
C LYS A 152 27.70 -26.71 -41.79
N LYS A 153 28.69 -26.70 -40.89
CA LYS A 153 30.04 -27.23 -41.16
C LYS A 153 30.02 -28.74 -41.46
N VAL A 154 29.17 -29.51 -40.77
CA VAL A 154 29.01 -30.95 -41.02
C VAL A 154 28.38 -31.19 -42.40
N SER A 155 27.35 -30.43 -42.76
CA SER A 155 26.72 -30.51 -44.09
C SER A 155 27.73 -30.24 -45.20
N GLU A 156 28.51 -29.16 -45.10
CA GLU A 156 29.54 -28.82 -46.08
C GLU A 156 30.64 -29.89 -46.20
N ALA A 157 30.94 -30.60 -45.11
CA ALA A 157 31.90 -31.70 -45.11
C ALA A 157 31.34 -32.96 -45.78
N LEU A 158 30.05 -33.27 -45.55
CA LEU A 158 29.35 -34.38 -46.21
C LEU A 158 29.27 -34.15 -47.72
N ASP A 159 28.87 -32.95 -48.16
CA ASP A 159 28.80 -32.59 -49.59
C ASP A 159 30.16 -32.82 -50.29
N LYS A 160 31.26 -32.38 -49.65
CA LYS A 160 32.61 -32.60 -50.18
C LYS A 160 33.00 -34.08 -50.23
N ALA A 161 32.59 -34.87 -49.24
CA ALA A 161 32.87 -36.31 -49.20
C ALA A 161 32.11 -37.06 -50.31
N GLU A 162 30.84 -36.73 -50.53
CA GLU A 162 30.03 -37.28 -51.62
C GLU A 162 30.62 -36.93 -52.99
N GLU A 163 31.02 -35.67 -53.22
CA GLU A 163 31.69 -35.29 -54.46
C GLU A 163 32.99 -36.08 -54.71
N ALA A 164 33.78 -36.30 -53.65
CA ALA A 164 35.03 -37.04 -53.77
C ALA A 164 34.77 -38.53 -54.08
N GLN A 165 33.76 -39.13 -53.46
CA GLN A 165 33.36 -40.51 -53.72
C GLN A 165 32.85 -40.69 -55.16
N ALA A 166 32.00 -39.77 -55.64
CA ALA A 166 31.52 -39.77 -57.02
C ALA A 166 32.67 -39.67 -58.04
N LYS A 167 33.70 -38.84 -57.76
CA LYS A 167 34.92 -38.74 -58.59
C LYS A 167 35.75 -40.03 -58.58
N ILE A 168 35.80 -40.75 -57.46
CA ILE A 168 36.52 -42.04 -57.37
C ILE A 168 35.78 -43.13 -58.14
N GLU A 169 34.46 -43.23 -58.00
CA GLU A 169 33.64 -44.21 -58.72
C GLU A 169 33.67 -43.97 -60.24
N ALA A 170 33.59 -42.72 -60.68
CA ALA A 170 33.73 -42.35 -62.09
C ALA A 170 35.11 -42.73 -62.69
N LYS A 171 36.16 -42.83 -61.85
CA LYS A 171 37.49 -43.30 -62.26
C LYS A 171 37.64 -44.81 -62.26
N LYS A 172 36.84 -45.57 -61.49
CA LYS A 172 36.85 -47.04 -61.48
C LYS A 172 36.09 -47.67 -62.65
N ASN A 173 35.16 -46.92 -63.26
CA ASN A 173 34.33 -47.37 -64.39
C ASN A 173 34.90 -46.93 -65.76
N LYS A 174 36.19 -46.57 -65.83
CA LYS A 174 36.98 -46.37 -67.05
C LYS A 174 38.10 -47.40 -67.09
#